data_AF-A0A957ICL5-F1
#
_entry.id   AF-A0A957ICL5-F1
#
_cell.length_a   1.000
_cell.length_b   1.000
_cell.length_c   1.000
_cell.angle_alpha   90.00
_cell.angle_beta   90.00
_cell.angle_gamma   90.00
#
_symmetry.space_group_name_H-M   'P 1'
#
loop_
_entity.id
_entity.type
_entity.pdbx_description
1 polymer ?
#
loop_
_entity_poly.entity_id
_entity_poly.type
_entity_poly.pdbx_seq_one_letter_code
_entity_poly.pdbx_strand_id
1 'polypeptide(L)'
;IENDPSKFIDDIGSFELENGDILEILKSAKIPTDNKEKLIDYFEPTCFTDDSQLLNQVGYLLLRDKNFNFDDQIIIKSILIQSNLKPLEKIEIFNKKNSLFDNNDIDDFLSSINKPYSDIAENGKRPSITNNDTNKAFVRILKEKKYISSYKMTSFGIRGIRIYKFKPKDK
;
A
#
# COMPACT_ATOMS: atom_id res chain seq x y z
N ILE A 1 -21.75 7.77 18.62
CA ILE A 1 -20.47 7.13 18.26
C ILE A 1 -19.34 7.60 19.17
N GLU A 2 -18.94 8.88 19.16
CA GLU A 2 -17.71 9.32 19.85
C GLU A 2 -17.72 9.25 21.39
N ASN A 3 -18.90 9.16 22.02
CA ASN A 3 -19.01 9.05 23.48
C ASN A 3 -18.81 7.61 23.99
N ASP A 4 -19.03 6.60 23.14
CA ASP A 4 -18.81 5.18 23.44
C ASP A 4 -18.53 4.40 22.13
N PRO A 5 -17.31 4.50 21.58
CA PRO A 5 -16.96 3.87 20.31
C PRO A 5 -17.02 2.34 20.37
N SER A 6 -16.75 1.73 21.53
CA SER A 6 -16.76 0.26 21.68
C SER A 6 -18.15 -0.28 21.53
N LYS A 7 -19.13 0.30 22.25
CA LYS A 7 -20.53 -0.10 22.13
C LYS A 7 -21.06 0.10 20.70
N PHE A 8 -20.68 1.19 20.04
CA PHE A 8 -21.07 1.42 18.65
C PHE A 8 -20.56 0.32 17.70
N ILE A 9 -19.29 -0.10 17.85
CA ILE A 9 -18.73 -1.17 17.03
C ILE A 9 -19.41 -2.52 17.33
N ASP A 10 -19.73 -2.81 18.59
CA ASP A 10 -20.43 -4.04 18.95
C ASP A 10 -21.85 -4.10 18.35
N ASP A 11 -22.52 -2.95 18.22
CA ASP A 11 -23.86 -2.81 17.65
C ASP A 11 -23.86 -2.40 16.16
N ILE A 12 -22.72 -2.48 15.45
CA ILE A 12 -22.55 -1.87 14.12
C ILE A 12 -23.60 -2.34 13.10
N GLY A 13 -23.99 -3.61 13.14
CA GLY A 13 -24.99 -4.18 12.22
C GLY A 13 -26.42 -3.66 12.42
N SER A 14 -26.67 -2.87 13.47
CA SER A 14 -27.95 -2.17 13.68
C SER A 14 -28.02 -0.81 12.97
N PHE A 15 -26.93 -0.36 12.35
CA PHE A 15 -26.84 0.91 11.66
C PHE A 15 -26.72 0.70 10.15
N GLU A 16 -27.48 1.48 9.38
CA GLU A 16 -27.22 1.66 7.94
C GLU A 16 -26.18 2.76 7.81
N LEU A 17 -24.94 2.38 7.49
CA LEU A 17 -23.82 3.31 7.30
C LEU A 17 -23.49 3.42 5.83
N GLU A 18 -23.42 4.64 5.32
CA GLU A 18 -22.93 4.94 3.98
C GLU A 18 -21.42 5.17 4.01
N ASN A 19 -20.78 5.18 2.83
CA ASN A 19 -19.34 5.41 2.70
C ASN A 19 -18.88 6.73 3.36
N GLY A 20 -19.72 7.76 3.34
CA GLY A 20 -19.47 9.03 4.01
C GLY A 20 -19.32 8.88 5.52
N ASP A 21 -20.22 8.11 6.15
CA ASP A 21 -20.19 7.85 7.59
C ASP A 21 -18.94 7.06 7.98
N ILE A 22 -18.62 6.01 7.21
CA ILE A 22 -17.41 5.20 7.40
C ILE A 22 -16.17 6.09 7.33
N LEU A 23 -16.11 6.98 6.34
CA LEU A 23 -14.99 7.90 6.16
C LEU A 23 -14.82 8.86 7.36
N GLU A 24 -15.93 9.40 7.88
CA GLU A 24 -15.90 10.28 9.06
C GLU A 24 -15.41 9.54 10.31
N ILE A 25 -15.89 8.30 10.53
CA ILE A 25 -15.46 7.44 11.63
C ILE A 25 -13.95 7.16 11.54
N LEU A 26 -13.46 6.79 10.36
CA LEU A 26 -12.03 6.51 10.14
C LEU A 26 -11.16 7.76 10.32
N LYS A 27 -11.69 8.96 10.07
CA LYS A 27 -10.99 10.25 10.28
C LYS A 27 -11.03 10.72 11.72
N SER A 28 -12.02 10.33 12.51
CA SER A 28 -12.18 10.84 13.88
C SER A 28 -10.96 10.52 14.74
N ALA A 29 -10.43 11.54 15.41
CA ALA A 29 -9.33 11.39 16.37
C ALA A 29 -9.81 10.84 17.73
N LYS A 30 -11.13 10.82 17.98
CA LYS A 30 -11.72 10.33 19.24
C LYS A 30 -12.00 8.84 19.21
N ILE A 31 -12.07 8.25 18.02
CA ILE A 31 -12.33 6.82 17.85
C ILE A 31 -11.00 6.07 17.89
N PRO A 32 -10.82 5.11 18.82
CA PRO A 32 -9.58 4.33 18.92
C PRO A 32 -9.28 3.54 17.66
N THR A 33 -8.00 3.25 17.45
CA THR A 33 -7.49 2.51 16.29
C THR A 33 -8.10 1.11 16.19
N ASP A 34 -8.15 0.35 17.28
CA ASP A 34 -8.74 -0.99 17.33
C ASP A 34 -10.23 -0.99 16.89
N ASN A 35 -10.97 0.08 17.20
CA ASN A 35 -12.35 0.24 16.74
C ASN A 35 -12.44 0.50 15.24
N LYS A 36 -11.46 1.22 14.67
CA LYS A 36 -11.38 1.44 13.22
C LYS A 36 -10.99 0.17 12.48
N GLU A 37 -10.14 -0.67 13.06
CA GLU A 37 -9.82 -1.99 12.51
C GLU A 37 -11.08 -2.85 12.45
N LYS A 38 -11.77 -3.01 13.58
CA LYS A 38 -13.04 -3.76 13.64
C LYS A 38 -14.10 -3.22 12.69
N LEU A 39 -14.17 -1.91 12.52
CA LEU A 39 -15.06 -1.28 11.54
C LEU A 39 -14.73 -1.76 10.14
N ILE A 40 -13.46 -1.73 9.75
CA ILE A 40 -13.03 -2.14 8.40
C ILE A 40 -13.27 -3.63 8.21
N ASP A 41 -12.95 -4.46 9.20
CA ASP A 41 -13.15 -5.91 9.17
C ASP A 41 -14.63 -6.32 9.10
N TYR A 42 -15.54 -5.45 9.55
CA TYR A 42 -16.98 -5.71 9.49
C TYR A 42 -17.56 -5.58 8.08
N PHE A 43 -17.02 -4.67 7.26
CA PHE A 43 -17.53 -4.39 5.92
C PHE A 43 -16.85 -5.28 4.86
N GLU A 44 -17.62 -5.69 3.86
CA GLU A 44 -17.08 -6.37 2.70
C GLU A 44 -16.03 -5.50 1.99
N PRO A 45 -14.92 -6.06 1.49
CA PRO A 45 -13.85 -5.31 0.82
C PRO A 45 -14.33 -4.35 -0.27
N THR A 46 -15.40 -4.72 -0.99
CA THR A 46 -15.98 -3.91 -2.07
C THR A 46 -16.49 -2.54 -1.61
N CYS A 47 -16.90 -2.38 -0.34
CA CYS A 47 -17.25 -1.07 0.22
C CYS A 47 -16.07 -0.08 0.14
N PHE A 48 -14.84 -0.59 0.26
CA PHE A 48 -13.64 0.23 0.21
C PHE A 48 -13.09 0.35 -1.21
N THR A 49 -13.05 -0.74 -1.99
CA THR A 49 -12.38 -0.73 -3.30
C THR A 49 -13.02 0.20 -4.31
N ASP A 50 -14.30 0.51 -4.15
CA ASP A 50 -15.06 1.37 -5.06
C ASP A 50 -14.98 2.87 -4.69
N ASP A 51 -14.35 3.20 -3.54
CA ASP A 51 -14.25 4.56 -3.02
C ASP A 51 -12.79 4.95 -2.74
N SER A 52 -12.24 5.78 -3.63
CA SER A 52 -10.86 6.27 -3.49
C SER A 52 -10.60 7.05 -2.20
N GLN A 53 -11.61 7.73 -1.61
CA GLN A 53 -11.44 8.47 -0.36
C GLN A 53 -11.29 7.53 0.83
N LEU A 54 -12.07 6.44 0.85
CA LEU A 54 -11.92 5.38 1.85
C LEU A 54 -10.55 4.70 1.72
N LEU A 55 -10.14 4.31 0.51
CA LEU A 55 -8.80 3.73 0.29
C LEU A 55 -7.68 4.67 0.75
N ASN A 56 -7.77 5.97 0.43
CA ASN A 56 -6.80 6.96 0.90
C ASN A 56 -6.75 7.00 2.42
N GLN A 57 -7.91 6.98 3.08
CA GLN A 57 -7.99 7.08 4.53
C GLN A 57 -7.40 5.84 5.22
N VAL A 58 -7.76 4.63 4.76
CA VAL A 58 -7.15 3.39 5.28
C VAL A 58 -5.65 3.37 5.02
N GLY A 59 -5.21 3.83 3.84
CA GLY A 59 -3.80 3.99 3.53
C GLY A 59 -3.06 4.96 4.45
N TYR A 60 -3.66 6.08 4.83
CA TYR A 60 -3.08 7.00 5.81
C TYR A 60 -3.00 6.40 7.22
N LEU A 61 -3.98 5.58 7.62
CA LEU A 61 -3.92 4.84 8.89
C LEU A 61 -2.71 3.88 8.89
N LEU A 62 -2.52 3.07 7.83
CA LEU A 62 -1.36 2.17 7.66
C LEU A 62 0.00 2.90 7.69
N LEU A 63 0.04 4.17 7.28
CA LEU A 63 1.26 4.96 7.26
C LEU A 63 1.56 5.60 8.61
N ARG A 64 0.55 6.19 9.24
CA ARG A 64 0.72 7.13 10.36
C ARG A 64 0.52 6.48 11.71
N ASP A 65 -0.31 5.45 11.79
CA ASP A 65 -0.62 4.77 13.03
C ASP A 65 0.17 3.47 13.13
N LYS A 66 1.04 3.38 14.14
CA LYS A 66 1.88 2.20 14.37
C LYS A 66 1.12 1.03 14.97
N ASN A 67 -0.02 1.31 15.61
CA ASN A 67 -0.86 0.30 16.23
C ASN A 67 -1.88 -0.25 15.23
N PHE A 68 -2.11 0.47 14.11
CA PHE A 68 -3.03 0.03 13.08
C PHE A 68 -2.49 -1.19 12.32
N ASN A 69 -2.97 -2.38 12.70
CA ASN A 69 -2.57 -3.65 12.13
C ASN A 69 -3.69 -4.28 11.31
N PHE A 70 -3.71 -3.93 10.02
CA PHE A 70 -4.70 -4.40 9.07
C PHE A 70 -4.03 -5.17 7.92
N ASP A 71 -4.55 -6.34 7.57
CA ASP A 71 -3.91 -7.30 6.63
C ASP A 71 -4.85 -7.84 5.53
N ASP A 72 -6.03 -7.25 5.32
CA ASP A 72 -6.88 -7.65 4.19
C ASP A 72 -6.18 -7.38 2.86
N GLN A 73 -5.85 -8.47 2.15
CA GLN A 73 -5.07 -8.41 0.91
C GLN A 73 -5.80 -7.63 -0.20
N ILE A 74 -7.13 -7.75 -0.30
CA ILE A 74 -7.93 -7.12 -1.35
C ILE A 74 -7.87 -5.60 -1.17
N ILE A 75 -8.18 -5.12 0.04
CA ILE A 75 -8.16 -3.70 0.36
C ILE A 75 -6.75 -3.13 0.21
N ILE A 76 -5.71 -3.81 0.72
CA ILE A 76 -4.34 -3.31 0.61
C ILE A 76 -3.90 -3.26 -0.85
N LYS A 77 -4.20 -4.28 -1.67
CA LYS A 77 -3.91 -4.25 -3.11
C LYS A 77 -4.62 -3.08 -3.79
N SER A 78 -5.89 -2.84 -3.49
CA SER A 78 -6.65 -1.69 -3.98
C SER A 78 -6.07 -0.35 -3.52
N ILE A 79 -5.58 -0.23 -2.28
CA ILE A 79 -4.88 0.98 -1.83
C ILE A 79 -3.64 1.23 -2.70
N LEU A 80 -2.84 0.19 -2.96
CA LEU A 80 -1.64 0.34 -3.78
C LEU A 80 -1.95 0.75 -5.22
N ILE A 81 -3.02 0.21 -5.82
CA ILE A 81 -3.33 0.41 -7.24
C ILE A 81 -4.23 1.63 -7.49
N GLN A 82 -5.29 1.81 -6.70
CA GLN A 82 -6.40 2.72 -7.00
C GLN A 82 -6.41 3.99 -6.14
N SER A 83 -5.69 4.02 -5.00
CA SER A 83 -5.65 5.23 -4.16
C SER A 83 -4.87 6.39 -4.80
N ASN A 84 -5.13 7.60 -4.32
CA ASN A 84 -4.42 8.83 -4.68
C ASN A 84 -3.18 9.10 -3.82
N LEU A 85 -2.72 8.12 -3.04
CA LEU A 85 -1.48 8.22 -2.29
C LEU A 85 -0.28 8.47 -3.21
N LYS A 86 0.71 9.20 -2.72
CA LYS A 86 1.94 9.48 -3.47
C LYS A 86 2.70 8.17 -3.71
N PRO A 87 3.50 8.09 -4.79
CA PRO A 87 4.31 6.90 -5.08
C PRO A 87 5.13 6.40 -3.88
N LEU A 88 5.80 7.30 -3.16
CA LEU A 88 6.63 6.90 -2.02
C LEU A 88 5.82 6.36 -0.83
N GLU A 89 4.61 6.89 -0.62
CA GLU A 89 3.66 6.41 0.40
C GLU A 89 3.18 4.99 0.04
N LYS A 90 2.84 4.75 -1.23
CA LYS A 90 2.47 3.41 -1.72
C LYS A 90 3.63 2.41 -1.57
N ILE A 91 4.86 2.82 -1.88
CA ILE A 91 6.06 1.98 -1.69
C ILE A 91 6.30 1.67 -0.20
N GLU A 92 6.04 2.63 0.69
CA GLU A 92 6.15 2.40 2.13
C GLU A 92 5.12 1.38 2.62
N ILE A 93 3.86 1.48 2.18
CA ILE A 93 2.82 0.47 2.49
C ILE A 93 3.22 -0.89 1.95
N PHE A 94 3.67 -0.97 0.69
CA PHE A 94 4.16 -2.20 0.09
C PHE A 94 5.29 -2.82 0.93
N ASN A 95 6.26 -2.02 1.38
CA ASN A 95 7.36 -2.53 2.21
C ASN A 95 6.86 -3.16 3.50
N LYS A 96 5.90 -2.52 4.18
CA LYS A 96 5.29 -3.02 5.44
C LYS A 96 4.50 -4.31 5.21
N LYS A 97 3.79 -4.40 4.08
CA LYS A 97 2.83 -5.49 3.79
C LYS A 97 3.32 -6.47 2.72
N ASN A 98 4.62 -6.49 2.45
CA ASN A 98 5.20 -7.21 1.31
C ASN A 98 4.91 -8.73 1.32
N SER A 99 4.68 -9.33 2.50
CA SER A 99 4.33 -10.74 2.64
C SER A 99 3.03 -11.12 1.92
N LEU A 100 2.14 -10.15 1.69
CA LEU A 100 0.85 -10.36 1.02
C LEU A 100 0.94 -10.44 -0.51
N PHE A 101 2.09 -10.10 -1.11
CA PHE A 101 2.20 -9.94 -2.56
C PHE A 101 3.12 -10.97 -3.21
N ASP A 102 2.63 -11.61 -4.26
CA ASP A 102 3.43 -12.40 -5.19
C ASP A 102 4.02 -11.54 -6.32
N ASN A 103 4.67 -12.17 -7.30
CA ASN A 103 5.27 -11.43 -8.41
C ASN A 103 4.24 -10.82 -9.39
N ASN A 104 3.06 -11.42 -9.54
CA ASN A 104 2.00 -10.87 -10.38
C ASN A 104 1.40 -9.63 -9.71
N ASP A 105 1.18 -9.68 -8.39
CA ASP A 105 0.76 -8.52 -7.62
C ASP A 105 1.77 -7.37 -7.69
N ILE A 106 3.07 -7.71 -7.68
CA ILE A 106 4.14 -6.72 -7.85
C ILE A 106 4.12 -6.11 -9.27
N ASP A 107 3.85 -6.90 -10.31
CA ASP A 107 3.68 -6.40 -11.68
C ASP A 107 2.51 -5.40 -11.76
N ASP A 108 1.34 -5.75 -11.20
CA ASP A 108 0.16 -4.88 -11.15
C ASP A 108 0.46 -3.56 -10.42
N PHE A 109 1.06 -3.69 -9.23
CA PHE A 109 1.43 -2.56 -8.39
C PHE A 109 2.39 -1.60 -9.10
N LEU A 110 3.50 -2.12 -9.64
CA LEU A 110 4.49 -1.30 -10.34
C LEU A 110 3.90 -0.63 -11.57
N SER A 111 3.05 -1.34 -12.32
CA SER A 111 2.37 -0.81 -13.51
C SER A 111 1.41 0.32 -13.16
N SER A 112 0.80 0.30 -11.97
CA SER A 112 -0.09 1.37 -11.49
C SER A 112 0.64 2.63 -11.00
N ILE A 113 1.94 2.55 -10.71
CA ILE A 113 2.72 3.72 -10.27
C ILE A 113 3.40 4.37 -11.48
N ASN A 114 3.47 5.69 -11.49
CA ASN A 114 4.17 6.43 -12.51
C ASN A 114 5.69 6.12 -12.56
N LYS A 115 6.33 6.56 -13.64
CA LYS A 115 7.79 6.49 -13.77
C LYS A 115 8.48 7.24 -12.62
N PRO A 116 9.64 6.77 -12.14
CA PRO A 116 10.45 5.67 -12.68
C PRO A 116 10.07 4.26 -12.20
N TYR A 117 9.02 4.09 -11.38
CA TYR A 117 8.71 2.78 -10.77
C TYR A 117 8.11 1.80 -11.78
N SER A 118 7.18 2.22 -12.64
CA SER A 118 6.61 1.34 -13.68
C SER A 118 7.65 0.74 -14.63
N ASP A 119 8.74 1.45 -14.92
CA ASP A 119 9.84 0.93 -15.73
C ASP A 119 10.55 -0.28 -15.08
N ILE A 120 10.31 -0.58 -13.79
CA ILE A 120 10.84 -1.77 -13.11
C ILE A 120 10.10 -3.04 -13.55
N ALA A 121 8.80 -2.93 -13.87
CA ALA A 121 8.01 -4.06 -14.35
C ALA A 121 8.42 -4.48 -15.76
N GLU A 122 8.88 -3.54 -16.57
CA GLU A 122 9.23 -3.79 -17.96
C GLU A 122 10.61 -4.47 -18.15
N ASN A 123 10.63 -5.56 -18.90
CA ASN A 123 11.87 -6.26 -19.25
C ASN A 123 12.78 -5.38 -20.13
N GLY A 124 14.09 -5.48 -19.90
CA GLY A 124 15.11 -4.76 -20.68
C GLY A 124 15.37 -3.31 -20.24
N LYS A 125 14.45 -2.69 -19.49
CA LYS A 125 14.67 -1.38 -18.87
C LYS A 125 15.62 -1.49 -17.67
N ARG A 126 16.26 -0.36 -17.34
CA ARG A 126 17.19 -0.22 -16.21
C ARG A 126 16.90 1.06 -15.45
N PRO A 127 15.72 1.16 -14.81
CA PRO A 127 15.31 2.39 -14.13
C PRO A 127 16.26 2.73 -12.99
N SER A 128 16.28 4.01 -12.66
CA SER A 128 16.97 4.55 -11.50
C SER A 128 15.96 5.30 -10.65
N ILE A 129 15.84 4.90 -9.39
CA ILE A 129 14.97 5.55 -8.41
C ILE A 129 15.80 6.33 -7.39
N THR A 130 15.21 7.30 -6.70
CA THR A 130 15.92 8.11 -5.69
C THR A 130 16.49 7.23 -4.57
N ASN A 131 17.73 7.51 -4.16
CA ASN A 131 18.37 6.80 -3.05
C ASN A 131 17.92 7.36 -1.68
N ASN A 132 16.81 6.82 -1.16
CA ASN A 132 16.31 7.04 0.20
C ASN A 132 16.02 5.71 0.90
N ASP A 133 15.76 5.72 2.20
CA ASP A 133 15.64 4.48 2.98
C ASP A 133 14.42 3.64 2.59
N THR A 134 13.28 4.28 2.26
CA THR A 134 12.08 3.62 1.73
C THR A 134 12.39 2.84 0.45
N ASN A 135 13.11 3.46 -0.50
CA ASN A 135 13.49 2.83 -1.76
C ASN A 135 14.58 1.77 -1.59
N LYS A 136 15.50 1.93 -0.62
CA LYS A 136 16.48 0.89 -0.28
C LYS A 136 15.78 -0.36 0.25
N ALA A 137 14.81 -0.19 1.15
CA ALA A 137 14.00 -1.30 1.66
C ALA A 137 13.22 -1.98 0.53
N PHE A 138 12.63 -1.18 -0.35
CA PHE A 138 11.88 -1.67 -1.50
C PHE A 138 12.72 -2.55 -2.44
N VAL A 139 13.87 -2.07 -2.92
CA VAL A 139 14.69 -2.87 -3.83
C VAL A 139 15.28 -4.12 -3.16
N ARG A 140 15.51 -4.08 -1.85
CA ARG A 140 15.92 -5.26 -1.08
C ARG A 140 14.83 -6.32 -1.10
N ILE A 141 13.59 -5.93 -0.79
CA ILE A 141 12.41 -6.82 -0.83
C ILE A 141 12.21 -7.41 -2.22
N LEU A 142 12.28 -6.58 -3.27
CA LEU A 142 12.16 -7.07 -4.66
C LEU A 142 13.25 -8.08 -5.01
N LYS A 143 14.47 -7.91 -4.50
CA LYS A 143 15.57 -8.86 -4.71
C LYS A 143 15.35 -10.15 -3.92
N GLU A 144 14.92 -10.06 -2.67
CA GLU A 144 14.61 -11.22 -1.81
C GLU A 144 13.49 -12.08 -2.41
N LYS A 145 12.46 -11.44 -2.98
CA LYS A 145 11.38 -12.10 -3.74
C LYS A 145 11.78 -12.61 -5.12
N LYS A 146 13.05 -12.42 -5.53
CA LYS A 146 13.57 -12.75 -6.87
C LYS A 146 12.77 -12.10 -8.01
N TYR A 147 12.16 -10.94 -7.75
CA TYR A 147 11.49 -10.15 -8.76
C TYR A 147 12.49 -9.35 -9.62
N ILE A 148 13.57 -8.87 -8.98
CA ILE A 148 14.74 -8.28 -9.66
C ILE A 148 15.98 -9.16 -9.48
N SER A 149 16.94 -9.06 -10.40
CA SER A 149 18.20 -9.81 -10.30
C SER A 149 19.20 -9.13 -9.37
N SER A 150 19.31 -7.80 -9.45
CA SER A 150 20.22 -7.01 -8.62
C SER A 150 19.89 -5.52 -8.65
N TYR A 151 20.53 -4.76 -7.77
CA TYR A 151 20.52 -3.30 -7.78
C TYR A 151 21.89 -2.76 -7.38
N LYS A 152 22.20 -1.52 -7.80
CA LYS A 152 23.45 -0.83 -7.46
C LYS A 152 23.18 0.61 -7.04
N MET A 153 23.83 1.07 -5.98
CA MET A 153 23.80 2.49 -5.61
C MET A 153 24.74 3.27 -6.54
N THR A 154 24.25 4.35 -7.13
CA THR A 154 25.06 5.24 -7.98
C THR A 154 25.59 6.40 -7.15
N SER A 155 26.90 6.62 -7.21
CA SER A 155 27.59 7.73 -6.53
C SER A 155 27.86 8.94 -7.44
N PHE A 156 27.73 8.79 -8.76
CA PHE A 156 27.92 9.89 -9.73
C PHE A 156 26.58 10.50 -10.15
N GLY A 157 26.45 11.82 -9.98
CA GLY A 157 25.24 12.59 -10.29
C GLY A 157 24.19 12.56 -9.18
N ILE A 158 22.90 12.52 -9.53
CA ILE A 158 21.81 12.32 -8.56
C ILE A 158 21.98 10.92 -7.96
N ARG A 159 22.14 10.85 -6.63
CA ARG A 159 22.27 9.59 -5.88
C ARG A 159 21.03 8.74 -6.13
N GLY A 160 21.19 7.66 -6.90
CA GLY A 160 20.12 6.80 -7.34
C GLY A 160 20.37 5.34 -7.00
N ILE A 161 19.32 4.53 -7.12
CA ILE A 161 19.37 3.09 -7.04
C ILE A 161 19.03 2.57 -8.42
N ARG A 162 20.04 2.05 -9.13
CA ARG A 162 19.86 1.46 -10.45
C ARG A 162 19.45 0.01 -10.30
N ILE A 163 18.35 -0.37 -10.96
CA ILE A 163 17.71 -1.67 -10.82
C ILE A 163 17.91 -2.50 -12.09
N TYR A 164 18.12 -3.81 -11.92
CA TYR A 164 18.33 -4.76 -13.01
C TYR A 164 17.37 -5.95 -12.85
N LYS A 165 16.56 -6.24 -13.88
CA LYS A 165 15.77 -7.48 -13.96
C LYS A 165 16.61 -8.66 -14.45
N PHE A 166 16.06 -9.86 -14.38
CA PHE A 166 16.63 -11.02 -15.06
C PHE A 166 16.57 -10.82 -16.57
N LYS A 167 17.56 -11.36 -17.29
CA LYS A 167 17.48 -11.38 -18.75
C LYS A 167 16.25 -12.21 -19.15
N PRO A 168 15.47 -11.79 -20.16
CA PRO A 168 14.52 -12.68 -20.80
C PRO A 168 15.28 -13.95 -21.19
N LYS A 169 14.73 -15.13 -20.89
CA LYS A 169 15.26 -16.35 -21.49
C LYS A 169 14.98 -16.23 -22.98
N ASP A 170 16.04 -16.20 -23.79
CA ASP A 170 15.92 -16.31 -25.24
C ASP A 170 15.10 -17.59 -25.54
N LYS A 171 13.98 -17.41 -26.26
CA LYS A 171 13.15 -18.53 -26.74
C LYS A 171 13.77 -19.15 -27.97
#